data_AF-A0A4Y9T3D7-F1
#
_entry.id   AF-A0A4Y9T3D7-F1
#
_cell.length_a   1.000
_cell.length_b   1.000
_cell.length_c   1.000
_cell.angle_alpha   90.00
_cell.angle_beta   90.00
_cell.angle_gamma   90.00
#
_symmetry.space_group_name_H-M   'P 1'
#
loop_
_entity.id
_entity.type
_entity.pdbx_description
1 polymer ?
#
loop_
_entity_poly.entity_id
_entity_poly.type
_entity_poly.pdbx_seq_one_letter_code
_entity_poly.pdbx_strand_id
1 'polypeptide(L)'
;SNISVTNCAINNLPPDVDLEITHGDLTERAMRQVPQAQHISLTNFLDSGLYTSLTERLVAAQRHTDNEEKVRGSLKDSFDTADTNLFKLGAENIFLGRKAATKEEAIRFAGEQLVKGGYVEPEYVQAMLD
;
A
#
# COMPACT_ATOMS: atom_id res chain seq x y z
N SER A 1 12.66 14.76 -11.09
CA SER A 1 12.00 14.33 -9.84
C SER A 1 11.31 13.00 -10.06
N ASN A 2 11.95 11.89 -9.70
CA ASN A 2 11.37 10.54 -9.79
C ASN A 2 11.51 9.88 -8.41
N ILE A 3 10.40 9.43 -7.84
CA ILE A 3 10.41 8.52 -6.67
C ILE A 3 10.22 7.12 -7.24
N SER A 4 11.21 6.25 -7.08
CA SER A 4 11.06 4.83 -7.38
C SER A 4 10.49 4.12 -6.16
N VAL A 5 9.31 3.51 -6.32
CA VAL A 5 8.67 2.74 -5.25
C VAL A 5 8.80 1.26 -5.57
N THR A 6 9.41 0.50 -4.65
CA THR A 6 9.57 -0.94 -4.75
C THR A 6 9.25 -1.60 -3.42
N ASN A 7 8.56 -2.75 -3.46
CA ASN A 7 8.40 -3.61 -2.30
C ASN A 7 9.49 -4.70 -2.32
N CYS A 8 10.14 -4.95 -1.20
CA CYS A 8 11.09 -6.04 -1.03
C CYS A 8 11.00 -6.60 0.40
N ALA A 9 11.43 -7.86 0.56
CA ALA A 9 11.57 -8.44 1.90
C ALA A 9 12.70 -7.73 2.65
N ILE A 10 12.57 -7.59 3.98
CA ILE A 10 13.56 -6.92 4.83
C ILE A 10 14.97 -7.45 4.60
N ASN A 11 15.13 -8.77 4.47
CA ASN A 11 16.44 -9.39 4.21
C ASN A 11 17.10 -8.96 2.89
N ASN A 12 16.33 -8.43 1.94
CA ASN A 12 16.77 -8.04 0.60
C ASN A 12 16.74 -6.52 0.41
N LEU A 13 16.76 -5.74 1.50
CA LEU A 13 16.78 -4.28 1.40
C LEU A 13 18.07 -3.80 0.71
N PRO A 14 17.95 -2.96 -0.34
CA PRO A 14 19.10 -2.33 -0.96
C PRO A 14 19.83 -1.42 0.04
N PRO A 15 21.18 -1.39 0.04
CA PRO A 15 21.93 -0.53 0.95
C PRO A 15 21.82 0.97 0.60
N ASP A 16 21.39 1.28 -0.61
CA ASP A 16 21.24 2.62 -1.21
C ASP A 16 19.81 3.18 -1.09
N VAL A 17 18.96 2.57 -0.27
CA VAL A 17 17.61 3.10 -0.03
C VAL A 17 17.66 4.37 0.84
N ASP A 18 17.01 5.43 0.37
CA ASP A 18 16.89 6.68 1.11
C ASP A 18 15.83 6.59 2.24
N LEU A 19 14.71 5.91 1.96
CA LEU A 19 13.53 5.86 2.83
C LEU A 19 12.89 4.46 2.81
N GLU A 20 12.69 3.92 4.00
CA GLU A 20 12.09 2.61 4.24
C GLU A 20 10.80 2.74 5.07
N ILE A 21 9.74 2.06 4.64
CA ILE A 21 8.44 2.04 5.33
C ILE A 21 8.12 0.59 5.72
N THR A 22 7.99 0.32 7.02
CA THR A 22 7.68 -1.02 7.54
C THR A 22 6.63 -0.97 8.66
N HIS A 23 6.10 -2.13 9.06
CA HIS A 23 5.28 -2.22 10.25
C HIS A 23 6.14 -2.04 11.52
N GLY A 24 5.57 -1.47 12.59
CA GLY A 24 6.24 -1.21 13.87
C GLY A 24 7.13 -2.35 14.35
N ASP A 25 6.59 -3.57 14.40
CA ASP A 25 7.29 -4.79 14.85
C ASP A 25 8.53 -5.16 14.02
N LEU A 26 8.62 -4.66 12.79
CA LEU A 26 9.69 -4.97 11.84
C LEU A 26 10.69 -3.82 11.68
N THR A 27 10.36 -2.63 12.17
CA THR A 27 11.19 -1.43 12.06
C THR A 27 12.58 -1.62 12.68
N GLU A 28 12.67 -2.27 13.85
CA GLU A 28 13.99 -2.54 14.45
C GLU A 28 14.87 -3.43 13.58
N ARG A 29 14.26 -4.39 12.87
CA ARG A 29 14.99 -5.30 11.99
C ARG A 29 15.49 -4.57 10.74
N ALA A 30 14.64 -3.73 10.16
CA ALA A 30 14.97 -2.81 9.08
C ALA A 30 16.13 -1.88 9.44
N MET A 31 16.06 -1.24 10.61
CA MET A 31 17.12 -0.35 11.13
C MET A 31 18.47 -1.05 11.30
N ARG A 32 18.48 -2.34 11.69
CA ARG A 32 19.73 -3.10 11.78
C ARG A 32 20.34 -3.40 10.42
N GLN A 33 19.52 -3.54 9.38
CA GLN A 33 19.96 -3.87 8.03
C GLN A 33 20.45 -2.63 7.28
N VAL A 34 19.71 -1.53 7.35
CA VAL A 34 20.06 -0.26 6.67
C VAL A 34 19.98 0.90 7.67
N PRO A 35 20.95 1.05 8.58
CA PRO A 35 20.90 2.07 9.63
C PRO A 35 21.01 3.50 9.09
N GLN A 36 21.56 3.67 7.88
CA GLN A 36 21.67 4.98 7.22
C GLN A 36 20.36 5.49 6.58
N ALA A 37 19.38 4.61 6.34
CA ALA A 37 18.13 4.98 5.69
C ALA A 37 17.18 5.70 6.67
N GLN A 38 16.23 6.48 6.15
CA GLN A 38 15.14 6.99 6.96
C GLN A 38 14.06 5.92 7.18
N HIS A 39 13.77 5.61 8.44
CA HIS A 39 12.79 4.57 8.81
C HIS A 39 11.46 5.20 9.21
N ILE A 40 10.37 4.72 8.61
CA ILE A 40 9.00 5.09 8.95
C ILE A 40 8.24 3.84 9.37
N SER A 41 7.75 3.83 10.61
CA SER A 41 6.95 2.73 11.16
C SER A 41 5.46 2.98 10.99
N LEU A 42 4.74 1.99 10.48
CA LEU A 42 3.28 1.96 10.42
C LEU A 42 2.73 1.09 11.55
N THR A 43 1.63 1.52 12.16
CA THR A 43 0.93 0.77 13.22
C THR A 43 -0.28 -0.01 12.68
N ASN A 44 -0.86 0.43 11.56
CA ASN A 44 -2.00 -0.20 10.94
C ASN A 44 -1.93 -0.07 9.41
N PHE A 45 -2.08 -1.19 8.71
CA PHE A 45 -1.98 -1.27 7.25
C PHE A 45 -3.09 -0.51 6.52
N LEU A 46 -4.23 -0.27 7.18
CA LEU A 46 -5.39 0.44 6.62
C LEU A 46 -5.51 1.88 7.10
N ASP A 47 -4.51 2.40 7.80
CA ASP A 47 -4.53 3.78 8.29
C ASP A 47 -4.29 4.77 7.13
N SER A 48 -5.36 5.09 6.42
CA SER A 48 -5.38 6.06 5.33
C SER A 48 -4.91 7.45 5.77
N GLY A 49 -5.07 7.80 7.04
CA GLY A 49 -4.61 9.07 7.60
C GLY A 49 -3.09 9.17 7.58
N LEU A 50 -2.40 8.13 8.05
CA LEU A 50 -0.94 8.07 8.03
C LEU A 50 -0.39 8.11 6.60
N TYR A 51 -0.97 7.33 5.67
CA TYR A 51 -0.53 7.37 4.27
C TYR A 51 -0.72 8.76 3.65
N THR A 52 -1.83 9.44 3.94
CA THR A 52 -2.09 10.79 3.43
C THR A 52 -1.08 11.80 3.98
N SER A 53 -0.80 11.77 5.30
CA SER A 53 0.22 12.64 5.88
C SER A 53 1.63 12.36 5.35
N LEU A 54 1.95 11.09 5.07
CA LEU A 54 3.23 10.70 4.49
C LEU A 54 3.39 11.18 3.06
N THR A 55 2.36 11.03 2.21
CA THR A 55 2.41 11.53 0.83
C THR A 55 2.49 13.05 0.80
N GLU A 56 1.71 13.75 1.63
CA GLU A 56 1.81 15.20 1.77
C GLU A 56 3.20 15.65 2.21
N ARG A 57 3.80 14.95 3.19
CA ARG A 57 5.15 15.25 3.67
C ARG A 57 6.21 15.00 2.61
N LEU A 58 6.12 13.89 1.86
CA LEU A 58 7.05 13.58 0.76
C LEU A 58 6.93 14.63 -0.36
N VAL A 59 5.71 15.03 -0.70
CA VAL A 59 5.44 16.08 -1.67
C VAL A 59 5.95 17.44 -1.17
N ALA A 60 5.75 17.79 0.11
CA ALA A 60 6.27 19.02 0.70
C ALA A 60 7.81 19.04 0.75
N ALA A 61 8.44 17.91 1.10
CA ALA A 61 9.89 17.76 1.08
C ALA A 61 10.46 17.86 -0.35
N GLN A 62 9.69 17.44 -1.36
CA GLN A 62 10.04 17.65 -2.77
C GLN A 62 9.80 19.09 -3.27
N ARG A 63 8.96 19.88 -2.59
CA ARG A 63 8.54 21.24 -2.98
C ARG A 63 9.46 22.34 -2.46
N HIS A 64 10.76 22.10 -2.33
CA HIS A 64 11.69 23.23 -2.38
C HIS A 64 11.69 23.78 -3.81
N THR A 65 11.18 25.02 -3.91
CA THR A 65 11.08 25.95 -5.05
C THR A 65 9.97 25.65 -6.10
N ASP A 66 8.92 26.49 -6.11
CA ASP A 66 8.12 26.93 -7.29
C ASP A 66 6.71 26.37 -7.59
N ASN A 67 6.12 25.43 -6.82
CA ASN A 67 4.88 24.75 -7.27
C ASN A 67 3.57 25.06 -6.50
N GLU A 68 3.55 25.99 -5.53
CA GLU A 68 2.35 26.23 -4.70
C GLU A 68 1.17 26.87 -5.46
N GLU A 69 1.42 27.73 -6.46
CA GLU A 69 0.34 28.45 -7.16
C GLU A 69 -0.41 27.59 -8.18
N LYS A 70 0.25 26.60 -8.78
CA LYS A 70 -0.34 25.78 -9.86
C LYS A 70 -1.29 24.70 -9.35
N VAL A 71 -1.07 24.21 -8.13
CA VAL A 71 -1.82 23.09 -7.54
C VAL A 71 -3.17 23.54 -6.98
N ARG A 72 -3.29 24.76 -6.43
CA ARG A 72 -4.59 25.29 -5.94
C ARG A 72 -5.65 25.44 -7.04
N GLY A 73 -5.23 25.68 -8.28
CA GLY A 73 -6.14 25.73 -9.43
C GLY A 73 -6.65 24.35 -9.87
N SER A 74 -5.80 23.32 -9.77
CA SER A 74 -6.12 21.97 -10.24
C SER A 74 -6.89 21.12 -9.21
N LEU A 75 -6.77 21.42 -7.92
CA LEU A 75 -7.41 20.65 -6.84
C LEU A 75 -8.90 20.95 -6.65
N LYS A 76 -9.46 21.95 -7.32
CA LYS A 76 -10.90 22.25 -7.21
C LYS A 76 -11.78 21.23 -7.95
N ASP A 77 -11.20 20.49 -8.91
CA ASP A 77 -11.88 19.49 -9.73
C ASP A 77 -11.70 18.04 -9.25
N SER A 78 -10.84 17.76 -8.25
CA SER A 78 -10.55 16.38 -7.80
C SER A 78 -11.18 15.99 -6.45
N PHE A 79 -12.06 16.83 -5.90
CA PHE A 79 -12.84 16.49 -4.70
C PHE A 79 -14.28 16.04 -5.01
N ASP A 80 -14.59 15.75 -6.28
CA ASP A 80 -15.87 15.14 -6.66
C ASP A 80 -15.76 13.60 -6.72
N THR A 81 -16.09 12.98 -5.58
CA THR A 81 -17.11 11.92 -5.50
C THR A 81 -17.06 10.78 -6.54
N ALA A 82 -16.01 9.93 -6.54
CA ALA A 82 -16.12 8.50 -6.93
C ALA A 82 -14.75 7.77 -6.87
N ASP A 83 -14.30 7.37 -5.67
CA ASP A 83 -13.35 6.24 -5.56
C ASP A 83 -14.09 4.94 -5.89
N THR A 84 -14.31 4.69 -7.17
CA THR A 84 -14.98 3.46 -7.68
C THR A 84 -14.10 2.23 -7.59
N ASN A 85 -12.78 2.39 -7.47
CA ASN A 85 -11.80 1.30 -7.50
C ASN A 85 -11.16 0.98 -6.13
N LEU A 86 -11.57 1.64 -5.04
CA LEU A 86 -11.04 1.32 -3.71
C LEU A 86 -11.80 0.13 -3.11
N PHE A 87 -11.08 -0.85 -2.56
CA PHE A 87 -11.71 -1.98 -1.85
C PHE A 87 -12.57 -1.47 -0.69
N LYS A 88 -13.86 -1.79 -0.70
CA LYS A 88 -14.80 -1.46 0.38
C LYS A 88 -15.16 -2.74 1.12
N LEU A 89 -14.74 -2.83 2.38
CA LEU A 89 -15.08 -3.98 3.22
C LEU A 89 -16.56 -3.93 3.61
N GLY A 90 -17.38 -4.75 2.96
CA GLY A 90 -18.80 -4.96 3.29
C GLY A 90 -19.05 -6.33 3.92
N ALA A 91 -20.28 -6.55 4.40
CA ALA A 91 -20.70 -7.83 4.97
C ALA A 91 -20.63 -8.98 3.94
N GLU A 92 -20.83 -8.65 2.67
CA GLU A 92 -20.66 -9.53 1.51
C GLU A 92 -19.24 -10.08 1.35
N ASN A 93 -18.23 -9.42 1.94
CA ASN A 93 -16.84 -9.82 1.89
C ASN A 93 -16.43 -10.68 3.11
N ILE A 94 -17.35 -10.95 4.06
CA ILE A 94 -17.07 -11.66 5.30
C ILE A 94 -17.72 -13.05 5.27
N PHE A 95 -16.89 -14.10 5.19
CA PHE A 95 -17.35 -15.49 5.13
C PHE A 95 -16.99 -16.24 6.41
N LEU A 96 -17.99 -16.53 7.25
CA LEU A 96 -17.82 -17.28 8.50
C LEU A 96 -17.94 -18.79 8.28
N GLY A 97 -17.26 -19.57 9.13
CA GLY A 97 -17.38 -21.03 9.15
C GLY A 97 -16.82 -21.75 7.92
N ARG A 98 -16.10 -21.05 7.05
CA ARG A 98 -15.43 -21.65 5.90
C ARG A 98 -14.26 -22.54 6.35
N LYS A 99 -14.15 -23.70 5.69
CA LYS A 99 -13.02 -24.62 5.82
C LYS A 99 -12.42 -24.79 4.43
N ALA A 100 -11.09 -24.75 4.36
CA ALA A 100 -10.33 -25.13 3.19
C ALA A 100 -9.46 -26.34 3.58
N ALA A 101 -9.40 -27.36 2.74
CA ALA A 101 -8.58 -28.55 2.97
C ALA A 101 -7.10 -28.28 2.68
N THR A 102 -6.80 -27.26 1.87
CA THR A 102 -5.44 -26.90 1.43
C THR A 102 -5.24 -25.39 1.41
N LYS A 103 -3.98 -24.93 1.43
CA LYS A 103 -3.66 -23.50 1.34
C LYS A 103 -4.10 -22.93 -0.01
N GLU A 104 -3.94 -23.72 -1.08
CA GLU A 104 -4.30 -23.35 -2.45
C GLU A 104 -5.80 -23.13 -2.59
N GLU A 105 -6.60 -23.95 -1.92
CA GLU A 105 -8.06 -23.79 -1.89
C GLU A 105 -8.48 -22.51 -1.17
N ALA A 106 -7.81 -22.16 -0.05
CA ALA A 106 -8.06 -20.91 0.66
C ALA A 106 -7.68 -19.68 -0.17
N ILE A 107 -6.50 -19.72 -0.81
CA ILE A 107 -5.99 -18.64 -1.67
C ILE A 107 -6.91 -18.43 -2.87
N ARG A 108 -7.29 -19.52 -3.55
CA ARG A 108 -8.20 -19.47 -4.69
C ARG A 108 -9.55 -18.87 -4.31
N PHE A 109 -10.12 -19.32 -3.19
CA PHE A 109 -11.40 -18.78 -2.71
C PHE A 109 -11.33 -17.26 -2.45
N ALA A 110 -10.29 -16.79 -1.77
CA ALA A 110 -10.11 -15.37 -1.48
C ALA A 110 -9.94 -14.54 -2.77
N GLY A 111 -9.09 -15.01 -3.69
CA GLY A 111 -8.89 -14.38 -4.99
C GLY A 111 -10.18 -14.28 -5.80
N GLU A 112 -10.97 -15.35 -5.85
CA GLU A 112 -12.28 -15.35 -6.52
C GLU A 112 -13.27 -14.33 -5.93
N GLN A 113 -13.27 -14.10 -4.61
CA GLN A 113 -14.12 -13.07 -4.02
C GLN A 113 -13.67 -11.66 -4.43
N LEU A 114 -12.36 -11.43 -4.53
CA LEU A 114 -11.82 -10.15 -4.96
C LEU A 114 -12.17 -9.87 -6.43
N VAL A 115 -12.09 -10.88 -7.31
CA VAL A 115 -12.52 -10.77 -8.71
C VAL A 115 -14.02 -10.49 -8.81
N LYS A 116 -14.84 -11.20 -8.03
CA LYS A 116 -16.30 -10.96 -7.98
C LYS A 116 -16.65 -9.54 -7.52
N GLY A 117 -15.85 -8.98 -6.61
CA GLY A 117 -15.99 -7.60 -6.15
C GLY A 117 -15.46 -6.55 -7.13
N GLY A 118 -14.88 -6.97 -8.28
CA GLY A 118 -14.31 -6.07 -9.27
C GLY A 118 -13.01 -5.40 -8.82
N TYR A 119 -12.35 -5.94 -7.79
CA TYR A 119 -11.16 -5.33 -7.20
C TYR A 119 -9.86 -5.74 -7.89
N VAL A 120 -9.86 -6.91 -8.53
CA VAL A 120 -8.71 -7.49 -9.23
C VAL A 120 -9.18 -8.25 -10.47
N GLU A 121 -8.29 -8.39 -11.46
CA GLU A 121 -8.54 -9.18 -12.66
C GLU A 121 -8.40 -10.70 -12.39
N PRO A 122 -9.03 -11.58 -13.18
CA PRO A 122 -8.99 -13.04 -12.98
C PRO A 122 -7.57 -13.64 -12.90
N GLU A 123 -6.60 -13.06 -13.62
CA GLU A 123 -5.21 -13.48 -13.64
C GLU A 123 -4.54 -13.38 -12.27
N TYR A 124 -5.04 -12.49 -11.40
CA TYR A 124 -4.57 -12.34 -10.02
C TYR A 124 -4.67 -13.64 -9.23
N VAL A 125 -5.73 -14.43 -9.43
CA VAL A 125 -5.94 -15.69 -8.70
C VAL A 125 -4.84 -16.69 -9.02
N GLN A 126 -4.43 -16.78 -10.28
CA GLN A 126 -3.36 -17.68 -10.69
C GLN A 126 -2.00 -17.19 -10.18
N ALA A 127 -1.74 -15.88 -10.26
CA ALA A 127 -0.51 -15.28 -9.76
C ALA A 127 -0.30 -15.46 -8.25
N MET A 128 -1.37 -15.66 -7.47
CA MET A 128 -1.27 -15.97 -6.03
C MET A 128 -0.96 -17.45 -5.74
N LEU A 129 -1.12 -18.33 -6.72
CA LEU A 129 -0.90 -19.78 -6.58
C LEU A 129 0.48 -20.22 -7.07
N ASP A 130 1.11 -19.42 -7.93
CA ASP A 130 2.48 -19.62 -8.45
C ASP A 130 3.54 -19.21 -7.40
#